data_AF-A0A3B5AMJ0-F1
#
_entry.id   AF-A0A3B5AMJ0-F1
#
_cell.length_a   1.000
_cell.length_b   1.000
_cell.length_c   1.000
_cell.angle_alpha   90.00
_cell.angle_beta   90.00
_cell.angle_gamma   90.00
#
_symmetry.space_group_name_H-M   'P 1'
#
loop_
_entity.id
_entity.type
_entity.pdbx_description
1 polymer ?
#
loop_
_entity_poly.entity_id
_entity_poly.type
_entity_poly.pdbx_seq_one_letter_code
_entity_poly.pdbx_strand_id
1 'polypeptide(L)'
;LRALCIVFQLVTAQFPRPCTTPEALQTRMCCPLWNGSPCGFSSGRGVCAPHPARDLPKPVDYRVNWPRVFYDSVCTCWGNYDGYDCGQCLPGWRGPQCLQRHHVERKEITDLNDSERETFISSLHQAKHSPSSNYMILTSNDTTVEGNYIFHNTSVYDLYVWMHYYSAKSYAGSENNAAHRGPAFIFWHRVFLLFIEREIRELTGNQDFYIPYWDWTRSNHCNICTNEYFGGVGQDGHIDSASLFSKWKTICPFQESLGIICIHSDAAGPAHLIRNPGKDPVYKTLPTAADVEDTMATLLFDTPPYDKTSRNSFRNKLEGFEFPSDSRNLNASMHNLVHRYLNGTMSLVPTAANDPIFMLHHSFIDKLLERWLQNHSEAAYPDSDQVHPAQRAQAYMAPFFPLRTNNYFWGRDTQSLGYSYKEHSLPCSGTMNSGARQAAGRNNSKKNVNI
;
A
#
# COMPACT_ATOMS: atom_id res chain seq x y z
N LEU A 1 -38.74 -16.26 -37.76
CA LEU A 1 -38.25 -15.08 -37.01
C LEU A 1 -38.19 -15.43 -35.52
N ARG A 2 -37.03 -15.88 -35.03
CA ARG A 2 -36.70 -15.88 -33.60
C ARG A 2 -35.32 -15.24 -33.49
N ALA A 3 -35.31 -14.00 -33.02
CA ALA A 3 -34.08 -13.26 -32.79
C ALA A 3 -33.32 -13.91 -31.63
N LEU A 4 -32.11 -14.42 -31.91
CA LEU A 4 -31.13 -14.69 -30.86
C LEU A 4 -30.63 -13.33 -30.36
N CYS A 5 -31.08 -12.92 -29.18
CA CYS A 5 -30.35 -11.92 -28.39
C CYS A 5 -29.08 -12.58 -27.87
N ILE A 6 -27.97 -12.41 -28.59
CA ILE A 6 -26.64 -12.69 -28.07
C ILE A 6 -26.28 -11.51 -27.16
N VAL A 7 -26.48 -11.67 -25.87
CA VAL A 7 -25.95 -10.76 -24.86
C VAL A 7 -24.46 -11.07 -24.74
N PHE A 8 -23.61 -10.29 -25.42
CA PHE A 8 -22.18 -10.29 -25.17
C PHE A 8 -21.93 -9.70 -23.78
N GLN A 9 -21.80 -10.55 -22.76
CA GLN A 9 -21.24 -10.13 -21.48
C GLN A 9 -19.72 -9.99 -21.64
N LEU A 10 -19.27 -8.77 -21.94
CA LEU A 10 -17.86 -8.41 -21.90
C LEU A 10 -17.43 -8.28 -20.43
N VAL A 11 -16.50 -9.15 -20.00
CA VAL A 11 -15.90 -9.17 -18.66
C VAL A 11 -14.40 -8.84 -18.81
N THR A 12 -13.83 -8.16 -17.83
CA THR A 12 -12.65 -7.27 -17.98
C THR A 12 -11.77 -7.32 -16.64
N ALA A 13 -10.40 -7.08 -16.57
CA ALA A 13 -9.27 -7.08 -15.51
C ALA A 13 -8.36 -5.83 -15.09
N GLN A 14 -7.35 -5.93 -14.15
CA GLN A 14 -6.56 -4.91 -13.30
C GLN A 14 -5.81 -3.86 -14.04
N PHE A 15 -5.35 -4.28 -15.18
CA PHE A 15 -4.96 -3.35 -16.19
C PHE A 15 -6.08 -2.32 -16.35
N PRO A 16 -5.75 -1.09 -16.76
CA PRO A 16 -6.79 -0.16 -17.13
C PRO A 16 -7.80 -0.85 -18.03
N ARG A 17 -9.11 -0.68 -17.79
CA ARG A 17 -10.09 -1.49 -18.51
C ARG A 17 -9.89 -1.52 -20.03
N PRO A 18 -9.56 -0.38 -20.67
CA PRO A 18 -9.30 -0.31 -22.10
C PRO A 18 -8.05 -1.09 -22.58
N CYS A 19 -7.18 -1.54 -21.68
CA CYS A 19 -5.95 -2.24 -22.01
C CYS A 19 -6.07 -3.77 -21.98
N THR A 20 -7.20 -4.32 -21.53
CA THR A 20 -7.37 -5.78 -21.44
C THR A 20 -7.95 -6.41 -22.69
N THR A 21 -8.05 -5.67 -23.79
CA THR A 21 -8.63 -6.17 -25.03
C THR A 21 -7.58 -6.99 -25.81
N PRO A 22 -8.00 -7.93 -26.67
CA PRO A 22 -7.09 -8.66 -27.54
C PRO A 22 -6.21 -7.72 -28.37
N GLU A 23 -6.76 -6.59 -28.83
CA GLU A 23 -6.04 -5.59 -29.63
C GLU A 23 -4.93 -4.90 -28.82
N ALA A 24 -5.21 -4.47 -27.59
CA ALA A 24 -4.21 -3.83 -26.72
C ALA A 24 -3.07 -4.79 -26.36
N LEU A 25 -3.40 -6.07 -26.11
CA LEU A 25 -2.40 -7.11 -25.83
C LEU A 25 -1.58 -7.49 -27.08
N GLN A 26 -2.22 -7.60 -28.25
CA GLN A 26 -1.55 -7.95 -29.52
C GLN A 26 -0.60 -6.83 -29.97
N THR A 27 -1.06 -5.58 -29.87
CA THR A 27 -0.23 -4.40 -30.18
C THR A 27 0.77 -4.08 -29.07
N ARG A 28 0.63 -4.72 -27.89
CA ARG A 28 1.44 -4.50 -26.70
C ARG A 28 1.47 -3.02 -26.32
N MET A 29 0.33 -2.36 -26.46
CA MET A 29 0.18 -0.93 -26.20
C MET A 29 -1.01 -0.68 -25.26
N CYS A 30 -0.73 -0.10 -24.10
CA CYS A 30 -1.74 0.33 -23.13
C CYS A 30 -1.74 1.87 -23.06
N CYS A 31 -2.39 2.50 -24.04
CA CYS A 31 -2.50 3.95 -24.15
C CYS A 31 -3.96 4.40 -24.34
N PRO A 32 -4.79 4.32 -23.30
CA PRO A 32 -6.22 4.62 -23.41
C PRO A 32 -6.47 6.07 -23.84
N LEU A 33 -7.64 6.28 -24.45
CA LEU A 33 -8.07 7.60 -24.88
C LEU A 33 -8.56 8.42 -23.68
N TRP A 34 -8.01 9.61 -23.52
CA TRP A 34 -8.59 10.65 -22.68
C TRP A 34 -9.10 11.78 -23.59
N ASN A 35 -10.39 12.09 -23.46
CA ASN A 35 -11.10 13.08 -24.29
C ASN A 35 -10.83 12.91 -25.80
N GLY A 36 -10.87 11.67 -26.28
CA GLY A 36 -10.68 11.32 -27.70
C GLY A 36 -9.22 11.22 -28.18
N SER A 37 -8.22 11.44 -27.32
CA SER A 37 -6.79 11.35 -27.70
C SER A 37 -6.01 10.39 -26.78
N PRO A 38 -5.10 9.55 -27.30
CA PRO A 38 -4.29 8.66 -26.47
C PRO A 38 -3.51 9.46 -25.41
N CYS A 39 -3.61 9.05 -24.15
CA CYS A 39 -2.92 9.68 -23.02
C CYS A 39 -3.20 11.19 -22.87
N GLY A 40 -4.33 11.67 -23.41
CA GLY A 40 -4.70 13.08 -23.39
C GLY A 40 -3.74 13.99 -24.17
N PHE A 41 -3.03 13.47 -25.17
CA PHE A 41 -2.03 14.20 -25.96
C PHE A 41 -2.55 15.51 -26.55
N SER A 42 -3.75 15.49 -27.16
CA SER A 42 -4.35 16.68 -27.78
C SER A 42 -4.69 17.78 -26.76
N SER A 43 -4.72 17.44 -25.47
CA SER A 43 -4.97 18.37 -24.36
C SER A 43 -3.72 18.67 -23.53
N GLY A 44 -2.54 18.28 -24.02
CA GLY A 44 -1.27 18.57 -23.34
C GLY A 44 -1.08 17.82 -22.03
N ARG A 45 -1.69 16.64 -21.87
CA ARG A 45 -1.63 15.86 -20.61
C ARG A 45 -0.56 14.81 -20.56
N GLY A 46 -0.21 14.25 -21.70
CA GLY A 46 0.72 13.15 -21.78
C GLY A 46 0.85 12.60 -23.18
N VAL A 47 1.62 11.54 -23.30
CA VAL A 47 1.92 10.90 -24.59
C VAL A 47 2.00 9.39 -24.41
N CYS A 48 1.60 8.65 -25.44
CA CYS A 48 1.86 7.23 -25.52
C CYS A 48 3.34 7.03 -25.87
N ALA A 49 4.11 6.46 -24.94
CA ALA A 49 5.55 6.32 -25.11
C ALA A 49 6.03 4.92 -24.71
N PRO A 50 7.14 4.43 -25.31
CA PRO A 50 7.85 3.28 -24.80
C PRO A 50 8.33 3.50 -23.37
N HIS A 51 8.25 2.46 -22.54
CA HIS A 51 8.85 2.49 -21.20
C HIS A 51 10.23 1.82 -21.18
N PRO A 52 11.17 2.23 -20.32
CA PRO A 52 12.53 1.66 -20.20
C PRO A 52 12.57 0.15 -20.06
N ALA A 53 11.63 -0.45 -19.31
CA ALA A 53 11.59 -1.89 -19.14
C ALA A 53 11.27 -2.68 -20.43
N ARG A 54 10.82 -2.04 -21.52
CA ARG A 54 10.54 -2.67 -22.83
C ARG A 54 11.77 -3.38 -23.39
N ASP A 55 12.94 -2.79 -23.19
CA ASP A 55 14.19 -3.28 -23.77
C ASP A 55 14.87 -4.34 -22.88
N LEU A 56 14.26 -4.67 -21.73
CA LEU A 56 14.71 -5.75 -20.85
C LEU A 56 14.19 -7.12 -21.34
N PRO A 57 14.88 -8.22 -20.99
CA PRO A 57 14.40 -9.57 -21.29
C PRO A 57 13.02 -9.83 -20.68
N LYS A 58 12.20 -10.61 -21.39
CA LYS A 58 10.94 -11.12 -20.84
C LYS A 58 11.27 -12.05 -19.66
N PRO A 59 10.78 -11.75 -18.45
CA PRO A 59 11.03 -12.59 -17.29
C PRO A 59 10.18 -13.86 -17.33
N VAL A 60 10.58 -14.86 -16.52
CA VAL A 60 9.72 -16.02 -16.21
C VAL A 60 8.55 -15.60 -15.30
N ASP A 61 8.80 -14.70 -14.35
CA ASP A 61 7.77 -14.15 -13.47
C ASP A 61 7.36 -12.76 -13.94
N TYR A 62 6.08 -12.59 -14.24
CA TYR A 62 5.51 -11.36 -14.84
C TYR A 62 5.71 -10.09 -14.01
N ARG A 63 6.06 -10.23 -12.72
CA ARG A 63 6.29 -9.10 -11.81
C ARG A 63 7.71 -8.55 -11.91
N VAL A 64 8.64 -9.31 -12.48
CA VAL A 64 10.00 -8.83 -12.78
C VAL A 64 9.95 -8.00 -14.07
N ASN A 65 10.74 -6.93 -14.19
CA ASN A 65 10.72 -6.04 -15.36
C ASN A 65 9.31 -5.51 -15.74
N TRP A 66 8.42 -5.33 -14.76
CA TRP A 66 7.05 -4.88 -15.01
C TRP A 66 7.00 -3.61 -15.89
N PRO A 67 6.04 -3.48 -16.83
CA PRO A 67 5.02 -4.43 -17.29
C PRO A 67 5.46 -5.20 -18.55
N ARG A 68 6.76 -5.48 -18.73
CA ARG A 68 7.40 -5.97 -19.97
C ARG A 68 6.70 -7.13 -20.67
N VAL A 69 6.05 -8.02 -19.91
CA VAL A 69 5.34 -9.17 -20.49
C VAL A 69 4.12 -8.73 -21.30
N PHE A 70 3.42 -7.68 -20.87
CA PHE A 70 2.13 -7.28 -21.41
C PHE A 70 2.25 -6.17 -22.44
N TYR A 71 2.99 -5.11 -22.11
CA TYR A 71 3.07 -3.91 -22.95
C TYR A 71 4.51 -3.49 -23.16
N ASP A 72 4.71 -2.83 -24.29
CA ASP A 72 5.94 -2.18 -24.71
C ASP A 72 5.78 -0.65 -24.69
N SER A 73 4.55 -0.13 -24.71
CA SER A 73 4.22 1.29 -24.63
C SER A 73 3.04 1.54 -23.69
N VAL A 74 3.16 2.59 -22.88
CA VAL A 74 2.15 3.03 -21.91
C VAL A 74 2.07 4.56 -21.89
N CYS A 75 1.05 5.13 -21.25
CA CYS A 75 0.97 6.58 -21.07
C CYS A 75 2.09 7.12 -20.16
N THR A 76 2.72 8.20 -20.61
CA THR A 76 3.62 9.05 -19.82
C THR A 76 2.98 10.43 -19.69
N CYS A 77 2.63 10.79 -18.46
CA CYS A 77 1.93 12.03 -18.17
C CYS A 77 2.92 13.19 -17.93
N TRP A 78 2.50 14.40 -18.28
CA TRP A 78 3.29 15.62 -18.13
C TRP A 78 2.84 16.44 -16.93
N GLY A 79 3.77 17.20 -16.34
CA GLY A 79 3.47 18.10 -15.22
C GLY A 79 2.82 17.37 -14.05
N ASN A 80 1.65 17.86 -13.63
CA ASN A 80 0.90 17.31 -12.49
C ASN A 80 -0.21 16.33 -12.91
N TYR A 81 -0.27 15.93 -14.18
CA TYR A 81 -1.22 14.93 -14.64
C TYR A 81 -0.77 13.52 -14.26
N ASP A 82 -1.74 12.64 -14.06
CA ASP A 82 -1.54 11.27 -13.61
C ASP A 82 -2.68 10.35 -14.08
N GLY A 83 -2.64 9.09 -13.69
CA GLY A 83 -3.60 8.07 -14.09
C GLY A 83 -3.12 7.32 -15.33
N TYR A 84 -3.75 6.19 -15.61
CA TYR A 84 -3.36 5.32 -16.72
C TYR A 84 -3.57 5.95 -18.11
N ASP A 85 -4.40 7.00 -18.21
CA ASP A 85 -4.74 7.75 -19.41
C ASP A 85 -4.36 9.24 -19.31
N CYS A 86 -3.64 9.62 -18.24
CA CYS A 86 -3.30 11.00 -17.88
C CYS A 86 -4.51 11.91 -17.54
N GLY A 87 -5.68 11.32 -17.27
CA GLY A 87 -6.90 12.04 -16.93
C GLY A 87 -6.97 12.54 -15.48
N GLN A 88 -6.22 11.90 -14.58
CA GLN A 88 -6.18 12.21 -13.15
C GLN A 88 -5.07 13.21 -12.82
N CYS A 89 -4.94 13.56 -11.55
CA CYS A 89 -3.87 14.40 -11.02
C CYS A 89 -2.93 13.61 -10.13
N LEU A 90 -1.66 14.03 -10.08
CA LEU A 90 -0.68 13.51 -9.12
C LEU A 90 -1.18 13.71 -7.68
N PRO A 91 -0.76 12.85 -6.73
CA PRO A 91 -1.02 13.09 -5.31
C PRO A 91 -0.65 14.52 -4.91
N GLY A 92 -1.56 15.19 -4.19
CA GLY A 92 -1.44 16.59 -3.78
C GLY A 92 -1.90 17.63 -4.79
N TRP A 93 -2.48 17.20 -5.90
CA TRP A 93 -3.06 18.08 -6.92
C TRP A 93 -4.50 17.66 -7.24
N ARG A 94 -5.33 18.64 -7.60
CA ARG A 94 -6.72 18.44 -8.01
C ARG A 94 -7.18 19.47 -9.04
N GLY A 95 -8.44 19.33 -9.45
CA GLY A 95 -9.09 20.18 -10.42
C GLY A 95 -8.82 19.73 -11.86
N PRO A 96 -9.59 20.24 -12.82
CA PRO A 96 -9.56 19.75 -14.20
C PRO A 96 -8.20 19.90 -14.88
N GLN A 97 -7.33 20.81 -14.44
CA GLN A 97 -5.99 21.04 -15.01
C GLN A 97 -4.86 20.64 -14.04
N CYS A 98 -5.17 20.04 -12.90
CA CYS A 98 -4.17 19.66 -11.88
C CYS A 98 -3.29 20.82 -11.38
N LEU A 99 -3.89 22.01 -11.28
CA LEU A 99 -3.21 23.24 -10.83
C LEU A 99 -3.55 23.62 -9.39
N GLN A 100 -4.54 22.97 -8.77
CA GLN A 100 -4.96 23.28 -7.41
C GLN A 100 -4.30 22.30 -6.45
N ARG A 101 -3.67 22.80 -5.38
CA ARG A 101 -3.16 21.93 -4.32
C ARG A 101 -4.31 21.28 -3.57
N HIS A 102 -4.11 20.02 -3.22
CA HIS A 102 -4.99 19.25 -2.35
C HIS A 102 -4.17 18.70 -1.19
N HIS A 103 -4.74 18.74 0.01
CA HIS A 103 -4.05 18.29 1.20
C HIS A 103 -5.03 17.71 2.22
N VAL A 104 -4.69 16.55 2.78
CA VAL A 104 -5.42 15.91 3.88
C VAL A 104 -4.49 15.63 5.06
N GLU A 105 -4.99 15.70 6.29
CA GLU A 105 -4.24 15.35 7.48
C GLU A 105 -4.71 13.98 8.00
N ARG A 106 -3.88 12.94 7.87
CA ARG A 106 -4.16 11.59 8.37
C ARG A 106 -4.07 11.59 9.88
N LYS A 107 -5.20 11.34 10.53
CA LYS A 107 -5.31 11.25 12.00
C LYS A 107 -5.11 9.83 12.50
N GLU A 108 -4.83 9.70 13.79
CA GLU A 108 -4.96 8.42 14.47
C GLU A 108 -6.44 8.02 14.50
N ILE A 109 -6.73 6.73 14.30
CA ILE A 109 -8.11 6.23 14.17
C ILE A 109 -8.99 6.49 15.41
N THR A 110 -8.41 6.48 16.62
CA THR A 110 -9.11 6.78 17.88
C THR A 110 -9.26 8.28 18.16
N ASP A 111 -8.62 9.14 17.36
CA ASP A 111 -8.84 10.59 17.38
C ASP A 111 -9.95 11.05 16.41
N LEU A 112 -10.51 10.13 15.60
CA LEU A 112 -11.66 10.44 14.74
C LEU A 112 -12.91 10.63 15.58
N ASN A 113 -13.70 11.66 15.28
CA ASN A 113 -15.05 11.74 15.82
C ASN A 113 -15.99 10.72 15.17
N ASP A 114 -17.18 10.53 15.75
CA ASP A 114 -18.15 9.53 15.29
C ASP A 114 -18.50 9.66 13.81
N SER A 115 -18.70 10.89 13.31
CA SER A 115 -19.04 11.13 11.90
C SER A 115 -17.88 10.81 10.94
N GLU A 116 -16.65 11.17 11.32
CA GLU A 116 -15.44 10.83 10.55
C GLU A 116 -15.24 9.32 10.49
N ARG A 117 -15.40 8.64 11.63
CA ARG A 117 -15.26 7.18 11.74
C ARG A 117 -16.33 6.45 10.93
N GLU A 118 -17.59 6.84 11.05
CA GLU A 118 -18.69 6.28 10.27
C GLU A 118 -18.47 6.47 8.77
N THR A 119 -18.05 7.66 8.35
CA THR A 119 -17.75 7.97 6.93
C THR A 119 -16.62 7.10 6.40
N PHE A 120 -15.56 6.91 7.18
CA PHE A 120 -14.44 6.05 6.79
C PHE A 120 -14.90 4.60 6.62
N ILE A 121 -15.59 4.05 7.62
CA ILE A 121 -16.09 2.67 7.64
C ILE A 121 -17.10 2.44 6.50
N SER A 122 -18.03 3.37 6.26
CA SER A 122 -19.01 3.25 5.17
C SER A 122 -18.36 3.32 3.79
N SER A 123 -17.32 4.14 3.62
CA SER A 123 -16.55 4.24 2.36
C SER A 123 -15.83 2.92 2.05
N LEU A 124 -15.22 2.28 3.06
CA LEU A 124 -14.64 0.94 2.90
C LEU A 124 -15.69 -0.11 2.53
N HIS A 125 -16.85 -0.06 3.20
CA HIS A 125 -17.95 -0.98 2.89
C HIS A 125 -18.48 -0.79 1.47
N GLN A 126 -18.63 0.45 1.01
CA GLN A 126 -18.99 0.76 -0.37
C GLN A 126 -17.94 0.25 -1.36
N ALA A 127 -16.65 0.47 -1.08
CA ALA A 127 -15.54 -0.02 -1.91
C ALA A 127 -15.53 -1.55 -2.02
N LYS A 128 -15.91 -2.27 -0.96
CA LYS A 128 -16.01 -3.73 -0.97
C LYS A 128 -17.13 -4.28 -1.84
N HIS A 129 -18.17 -3.50 -2.11
CA HIS A 129 -19.35 -3.97 -2.83
C HIS A 129 -19.54 -3.29 -4.20
N SER A 130 -18.77 -2.26 -4.49
CA SER A 130 -18.85 -1.51 -5.76
C SER A 130 -17.77 -2.01 -6.72
N PRO A 131 -18.14 -2.45 -7.95
CA PRO A 131 -17.16 -2.80 -8.97
C PRO A 131 -16.21 -1.64 -9.29
N SER A 132 -14.93 -1.92 -9.51
CA SER A 132 -14.00 -0.89 -10.01
C SER A 132 -14.36 -0.52 -11.45
N SER A 133 -14.57 0.76 -11.74
CA SER A 133 -14.84 1.26 -13.10
C SER A 133 -13.57 1.36 -13.96
N ASN A 134 -12.40 1.40 -13.33
CA ASN A 134 -11.13 1.78 -13.94
C ASN A 134 -10.26 0.57 -14.26
N TYR A 135 -10.34 -0.43 -13.40
CA TYR A 135 -9.47 -1.60 -13.39
C TYR A 135 -10.30 -2.83 -13.11
N MET A 136 -9.72 -4.00 -13.29
CA MET A 136 -10.30 -5.24 -12.80
C MET A 136 -9.26 -6.24 -12.20
N ILE A 137 -9.19 -7.56 -12.41
CA ILE A 137 -8.02 -8.39 -12.01
C ILE A 137 -7.54 -9.42 -13.05
N LEU A 138 -6.21 -9.62 -13.15
CA LEU A 138 -5.62 -10.69 -13.97
C LEU A 138 -5.65 -12.02 -13.22
N THR A 139 -6.07 -13.06 -13.89
CA THR A 139 -5.88 -14.44 -13.46
C THR A 139 -5.14 -15.23 -14.53
N SER A 140 -4.31 -16.16 -14.08
CA SER A 140 -3.54 -17.03 -14.95
C SER A 140 -3.25 -18.32 -14.21
N ASN A 141 -3.45 -19.47 -14.86
CA ASN A 141 -3.14 -20.75 -14.23
C ASN A 141 -1.63 -21.00 -14.16
N ASP A 142 -0.85 -20.33 -15.02
CA ASP A 142 0.61 -20.45 -15.07
C ASP A 142 1.21 -19.17 -15.67
N THR A 143 1.92 -18.39 -14.86
CA THR A 143 2.61 -17.18 -15.31
C THR A 143 3.86 -17.45 -16.14
N THR A 144 4.23 -18.70 -16.40
CA THR A 144 5.33 -19.01 -17.32
C THR A 144 4.86 -19.12 -18.78
N VAL A 145 3.54 -19.23 -19.00
CA VAL A 145 2.94 -19.41 -20.34
C VAL A 145 2.43 -18.07 -20.88
N GLU A 146 3.20 -17.45 -21.78
CA GLU A 146 2.79 -16.20 -22.44
C GLU A 146 1.45 -16.36 -23.17
N GLY A 147 0.56 -15.37 -23.02
CA GLY A 147 -0.76 -15.36 -23.65
C GLY A 147 -1.87 -16.03 -22.82
N ASN A 148 -1.56 -16.65 -21.69
CA ASN A 148 -2.55 -17.20 -20.76
C ASN A 148 -3.13 -16.11 -19.84
N TYR A 149 -3.76 -15.10 -20.44
CA TYR A 149 -4.32 -13.95 -19.73
C TYR A 149 -5.84 -14.07 -19.63
N ILE A 150 -6.35 -14.27 -18.42
CA ILE A 150 -7.78 -14.24 -18.15
C ILE A 150 -8.06 -13.06 -17.24
N PHE A 151 -9.19 -12.41 -17.47
CA PHE A 151 -9.43 -11.09 -16.93
C PHE A 151 -10.82 -10.98 -16.27
N HIS A 152 -10.90 -10.61 -14.98
CA HIS A 152 -12.14 -10.67 -14.19
C HIS A 152 -12.52 -9.37 -13.49
N ASN A 153 -13.81 -9.05 -13.49
CA ASN A 153 -14.36 -7.93 -12.74
C ASN A 153 -14.15 -8.15 -11.23
N THR A 154 -13.92 -7.06 -10.50
CA THR A 154 -13.76 -7.10 -9.05
C THR A 154 -14.26 -5.80 -8.41
N SER A 155 -14.50 -5.82 -7.09
CA SER A 155 -14.82 -4.62 -6.32
C SER A 155 -13.58 -3.72 -6.14
N VAL A 156 -13.77 -2.45 -5.82
CA VAL A 156 -12.64 -1.51 -5.55
C VAL A 156 -11.77 -2.02 -4.39
N TYR A 157 -12.36 -2.59 -3.34
CA TYR A 157 -11.57 -3.16 -2.24
C TYR A 157 -10.89 -4.47 -2.64
N ASP A 158 -11.57 -5.32 -3.40
CA ASP A 158 -10.99 -6.60 -3.83
C ASP A 158 -9.87 -6.42 -4.88
N LEU A 159 -9.93 -5.35 -5.66
CA LEU A 159 -8.82 -4.88 -6.49
C LEU A 159 -7.58 -4.64 -5.63
N TYR A 160 -7.75 -3.86 -4.55
CA TYR A 160 -6.70 -3.59 -3.57
C TYR A 160 -6.15 -4.89 -2.95
N VAL A 161 -7.02 -5.81 -2.53
CA VAL A 161 -6.58 -7.13 -2.02
C VAL A 161 -5.77 -7.91 -3.05
N TRP A 162 -6.26 -7.97 -4.30
CA TRP A 162 -5.59 -8.70 -5.37
C TRP A 162 -4.21 -8.11 -5.70
N MET A 163 -4.06 -6.79 -5.69
CA MET A 163 -2.77 -6.14 -5.96
C MET A 163 -1.71 -6.54 -4.94
N HIS A 164 -2.08 -6.56 -3.65
CA HIS A 164 -1.19 -7.05 -2.60
C HIS A 164 -0.89 -8.52 -2.77
N TYR A 165 -1.93 -9.36 -2.94
CA TYR A 165 -1.76 -10.79 -3.20
C TYR A 165 -0.76 -11.05 -4.33
N TYR A 166 -0.97 -10.42 -5.49
CA TYR A 166 -0.14 -10.59 -6.66
C TYR A 166 1.32 -10.21 -6.39
N SER A 167 1.59 -9.09 -5.72
CA SER A 167 2.95 -8.67 -5.40
C SER A 167 3.60 -9.43 -4.26
N ALA A 168 2.80 -9.94 -3.33
CA ALA A 168 3.27 -10.57 -2.09
C ALA A 168 3.46 -12.09 -2.21
N LYS A 169 2.91 -12.73 -3.26
CA LYS A 169 3.24 -14.12 -3.60
C LYS A 169 4.74 -14.30 -3.82
N SER A 170 5.27 -15.44 -3.43
CA SER A 170 6.67 -15.77 -3.72
C SER A 170 6.96 -15.82 -5.22
N TYR A 171 8.19 -15.49 -5.61
CA TYR A 171 8.72 -15.84 -6.93
C TYR A 171 8.94 -17.35 -7.05
N ALA A 172 8.97 -17.86 -8.28
CA ALA A 172 9.25 -19.26 -8.56
C ALA A 172 10.51 -19.76 -7.84
N GLY A 173 10.38 -20.78 -7.00
CA GLY A 173 11.51 -21.40 -6.29
C GLY A 173 12.22 -20.48 -5.28
N SER A 174 11.58 -19.40 -4.84
CA SER A 174 12.15 -18.42 -3.91
C SER A 174 11.21 -18.11 -2.76
N GLU A 175 11.76 -17.54 -1.70
CA GLU A 175 11.01 -16.92 -0.61
C GLU A 175 10.84 -15.40 -0.82
N ASN A 176 11.44 -14.82 -1.85
CA ASN A 176 11.35 -13.38 -2.14
C ASN A 176 10.06 -13.05 -2.90
N ASN A 177 9.63 -11.79 -2.83
CA ASN A 177 8.49 -11.28 -3.59
C ASN A 177 8.71 -9.80 -4.01
N ALA A 178 7.72 -9.18 -4.64
CA ALA A 178 7.86 -7.84 -5.22
C ALA A 178 7.68 -6.70 -4.23
N ALA A 179 7.06 -6.96 -3.07
CA ALA A 179 6.60 -5.93 -2.13
C ALA A 179 7.13 -6.09 -0.70
N HIS A 180 7.95 -7.09 -0.41
CA HIS A 180 8.45 -7.42 0.93
C HIS A 180 9.86 -8.01 0.84
N ARG A 181 10.51 -8.15 2.00
CA ARG A 181 11.80 -8.80 2.22
C ARG A 181 12.93 -8.14 1.42
N GLY A 182 12.83 -6.83 1.22
CA GLY A 182 13.80 -6.06 0.49
C GLY A 182 13.43 -4.57 0.40
N PRO A 183 14.28 -3.75 -0.27
CA PRO A 183 14.20 -2.30 -0.23
C PRO A 183 12.88 -1.69 -0.70
N ALA A 184 12.13 -2.40 -1.55
CA ALA A 184 10.87 -1.89 -2.10
C ALA A 184 9.74 -1.86 -1.07
N PHE A 185 9.87 -2.61 0.04
CA PHE A 185 8.80 -2.86 1.01
C PHE A 185 7.99 -1.61 1.34
N ILE A 186 8.64 -0.56 1.83
CA ILE A 186 7.91 0.58 2.41
C ILE A 186 7.33 1.49 1.32
N PHE A 187 8.08 1.71 0.23
CA PHE A 187 7.63 2.57 -0.87
C PHE A 187 6.53 1.91 -1.71
N TRP A 188 6.58 0.59 -1.89
CA TRP A 188 5.50 -0.16 -2.51
C TRP A 188 4.19 0.03 -1.74
N HIS A 189 4.23 -0.08 -0.40
CA HIS A 189 3.05 0.13 0.44
C HIS A 189 2.60 1.60 0.48
N ARG A 190 3.51 2.58 0.37
CA ARG A 190 3.13 4.00 0.18
C ARG A 190 2.31 4.21 -1.10
N VAL A 191 2.77 3.67 -2.23
CA VAL A 191 2.03 3.74 -3.50
C VAL A 191 0.71 2.99 -3.40
N PHE A 192 0.69 1.86 -2.71
CA PHE A 192 -0.50 1.05 -2.48
C PHE A 192 -1.59 1.79 -1.71
N LEU A 193 -1.23 2.51 -0.63
CA LEU A 193 -2.16 3.33 0.14
C LEU A 193 -2.69 4.51 -0.69
N LEU A 194 -1.81 5.20 -1.42
CA LEU A 194 -2.21 6.31 -2.31
C LEU A 194 -3.15 5.84 -3.43
N PHE A 195 -2.94 4.63 -3.96
CA PHE A 195 -3.79 4.02 -4.97
C PHE A 195 -5.21 3.83 -4.43
N ILE A 196 -5.39 3.12 -3.32
CA ILE A 196 -6.74 2.84 -2.81
C ILE A 196 -7.44 4.06 -2.23
N GLU A 197 -6.70 5.03 -1.66
CA GLU A 197 -7.28 6.34 -1.31
C GLU A 197 -7.88 7.02 -2.53
N ARG A 198 -7.17 7.02 -3.67
CA ARG A 198 -7.69 7.60 -4.91
C ARG A 198 -8.94 6.89 -5.39
N GLU A 199 -8.92 5.56 -5.48
CA GLU A 199 -10.07 4.81 -5.98
C GLU A 199 -11.31 5.00 -5.08
N ILE A 200 -11.13 5.12 -3.76
CA ILE A 200 -12.23 5.43 -2.83
C ILE A 200 -12.72 6.87 -3.00
N ARG A 201 -11.82 7.86 -3.15
CA ARG A 201 -12.20 9.26 -3.43
C ARG A 201 -13.03 9.38 -4.71
N GLU A 202 -12.65 8.65 -5.75
CA GLU A 202 -13.39 8.61 -7.02
C GLU A 202 -14.75 7.92 -6.87
N LEU A 203 -14.79 6.76 -6.22
CA LEU A 203 -16.02 6.00 -6.00
C LEU A 203 -17.06 6.77 -5.18
N THR A 204 -16.61 7.44 -4.13
CA THR A 204 -17.48 8.11 -3.15
C THR A 204 -17.77 9.57 -3.51
N GLY A 205 -16.95 10.17 -4.36
CA GLY A 205 -16.94 11.62 -4.58
C GLY A 205 -16.35 12.43 -3.41
N ASN A 206 -16.01 11.78 -2.28
CA ASN A 206 -15.38 12.43 -1.14
C ASN A 206 -13.89 12.62 -1.43
N GLN A 207 -13.53 13.75 -2.04
CA GLN A 207 -12.14 14.08 -2.38
C GLN A 207 -11.22 14.22 -1.16
N ASP A 208 -11.77 14.44 0.04
CA ASP A 208 -11.01 14.60 1.27
C ASP A 208 -10.91 13.30 2.08
N PHE A 209 -11.39 12.17 1.55
CA PHE A 209 -11.19 10.85 2.15
C PHE A 209 -9.69 10.58 2.36
N TYR A 210 -9.32 10.05 3.53
CA TYR A 210 -7.95 9.62 3.84
C TYR A 210 -7.99 8.35 4.69
N ILE A 211 -6.89 7.59 4.67
CA ILE A 211 -6.71 6.42 5.53
C ILE A 211 -6.09 6.88 6.86
N PRO A 212 -6.81 6.77 8.00
CA PRO A 212 -6.23 7.03 9.31
C PRO A 212 -5.15 5.99 9.63
N TYR A 213 -4.29 6.29 10.58
CA TYR A 213 -3.28 5.34 11.06
C TYR A 213 -3.69 4.72 12.40
N TRP A 214 -3.21 3.50 12.65
CA TRP A 214 -3.36 2.83 13.94
C TRP A 214 -2.02 2.77 14.65
N ASP A 215 -1.86 3.56 15.71
CA ASP A 215 -0.66 3.53 16.55
C ASP A 215 -0.78 2.41 17.58
N TRP A 216 -0.36 1.22 17.15
CA TRP A 216 -0.39 0.01 17.97
C TRP A 216 0.56 0.05 19.18
N THR A 217 1.43 1.06 19.32
CA THR A 217 2.31 1.18 20.51
C THR A 217 1.57 1.68 21.76
N ARG A 218 0.36 2.23 21.56
CA ARG A 218 -0.39 2.94 22.62
C ARG A 218 -1.29 2.04 23.46
N SER A 219 -1.40 0.76 23.08
CA SER A 219 -2.22 -0.23 23.77
C SER A 219 -1.51 -1.57 23.80
N ASN A 220 -1.74 -2.35 24.87
CA ASN A 220 -1.27 -3.73 24.96
C ASN A 220 -2.20 -4.76 24.30
N HIS A 221 -3.32 -4.29 23.73
CA HIS A 221 -4.29 -5.10 23.02
C HIS A 221 -4.81 -4.36 21.78
N CYS A 222 -5.47 -5.08 20.85
CA CYS A 222 -6.13 -4.45 19.71
C CYS A 222 -7.32 -3.55 20.15
N ASN A 223 -7.06 -2.27 20.38
CA ASN A 223 -8.05 -1.28 20.80
C ASN A 223 -9.07 -0.91 19.69
N ILE A 224 -8.78 -1.28 18.43
CA ILE A 224 -9.68 -1.06 17.27
C ILE A 224 -10.44 -2.34 16.85
N CYS A 225 -10.28 -3.43 17.60
CA CYS A 225 -11.02 -4.69 17.41
C CYS A 225 -12.31 -4.68 18.22
N THR A 226 -13.15 -3.68 18.00
CA THR A 226 -14.46 -3.49 18.66
C THR A 226 -15.53 -3.18 17.62
N ASN A 227 -16.81 -3.35 17.97
CA ASN A 227 -17.92 -3.06 17.05
C ASN A 227 -18.08 -1.57 16.69
N GLU A 228 -17.42 -0.69 17.44
CA GLU A 228 -17.30 0.73 17.08
C GLU A 228 -16.36 0.96 15.88
N TYR A 229 -15.38 0.06 15.68
CA TYR A 229 -14.37 0.12 14.63
C TYR A 229 -14.48 -1.11 13.71
N PHE A 230 -13.49 -2.02 13.74
CA PHE A 230 -13.37 -3.13 12.78
C PHE A 230 -13.96 -4.45 13.26
N GLY A 231 -14.89 -4.37 14.21
CA GLY A 231 -15.61 -5.51 14.79
C GLY A 231 -14.90 -6.16 15.97
N GLY A 232 -15.71 -6.49 16.98
CA GLY A 232 -15.33 -7.39 18.07
C GLY A 232 -15.04 -8.80 17.55
N VAL A 233 -14.44 -9.63 18.39
CA VAL A 233 -13.95 -10.96 17.99
C VAL A 233 -14.53 -12.03 18.91
N GLY A 234 -15.17 -13.03 18.31
CA GLY A 234 -15.70 -14.21 19.01
C GLY A 234 -14.62 -15.14 19.56
N GLN A 235 -15.02 -16.18 20.30
CA GLN A 235 -14.07 -17.19 20.78
C GLN A 235 -13.45 -18.00 19.64
N ASP A 236 -14.22 -18.25 18.59
CA ASP A 236 -13.85 -18.92 17.34
C ASP A 236 -13.04 -18.06 16.36
N GLY A 237 -12.85 -16.78 16.69
CA GLY A 237 -12.11 -15.82 15.86
C GLY A 237 -12.93 -15.19 14.73
N HIS A 238 -14.22 -15.51 14.63
CA HIS A 238 -15.10 -14.78 13.73
C HIS A 238 -15.35 -13.37 14.25
N ILE A 239 -15.45 -12.43 13.30
CA ILE A 239 -15.86 -11.06 13.62
C ILE A 239 -17.30 -11.08 14.10
N ASP A 240 -17.58 -10.34 15.18
CA ASP A 240 -18.92 -10.21 15.76
C ASP A 240 -19.95 -9.78 14.70
N SER A 241 -21.08 -10.48 14.67
CA SER A 241 -22.20 -10.24 13.77
C SER A 241 -22.78 -8.83 13.81
N ALA A 242 -22.58 -8.08 14.91
CA ALA A 242 -22.96 -6.67 15.00
C ALA A 242 -22.09 -5.76 14.10
N SER A 243 -20.88 -6.20 13.75
CA SER A 243 -20.01 -5.48 12.83
C SER A 243 -20.33 -5.82 11.38
N LEU A 244 -20.33 -4.81 10.51
CA LEU A 244 -20.50 -5.00 9.06
C LEU A 244 -19.39 -5.86 8.44
N PHE A 245 -18.22 -5.91 9.07
CA PHE A 245 -17.07 -6.67 8.59
C PHE A 245 -17.24 -8.18 8.77
N SER A 246 -18.17 -8.64 9.62
CA SER A 246 -18.53 -10.06 9.75
C SER A 246 -19.03 -10.67 8.43
N LYS A 247 -19.69 -9.85 7.59
CA LYS A 247 -20.24 -10.28 6.30
C LYS A 247 -19.22 -10.26 5.17
N TRP A 248 -18.04 -9.68 5.38
CA TRP A 248 -17.03 -9.55 4.34
C TRP A 248 -16.46 -10.91 4.00
N LYS A 249 -16.50 -11.22 2.70
CA LYS A 249 -15.89 -12.42 2.17
C LYS A 249 -14.46 -12.17 1.76
N THR A 250 -13.59 -13.14 2.04
CA THR A 250 -12.20 -13.07 1.58
C THR A 250 -12.09 -13.51 0.13
N ILE A 251 -11.05 -13.02 -0.55
CA ILE A 251 -10.64 -13.47 -1.88
C ILE A 251 -9.16 -13.87 -1.88
N CYS A 252 -8.73 -14.49 -2.98
CA CYS A 252 -7.38 -15.00 -3.18
C CYS A 252 -6.95 -15.98 -2.08
N PRO A 253 -7.62 -17.15 -1.91
CA PRO A 253 -7.19 -18.11 -0.91
C PRO A 253 -5.72 -18.47 -1.12
N PHE A 254 -4.96 -18.61 -0.03
CA PHE A 254 -3.53 -18.87 -0.12
C PHE A 254 -3.28 -20.19 -0.88
N GLN A 255 -2.50 -20.09 -1.97
CA GLN A 255 -2.07 -21.22 -2.79
C GLN A 255 -0.59 -21.04 -3.14
N GLU A 256 0.23 -22.02 -2.79
CA GLU A 256 1.63 -22.10 -3.24
C GLU A 256 1.68 -22.62 -4.68
N SER A 257 1.54 -21.71 -5.64
CA SER A 257 1.66 -22.03 -7.07
C SER A 257 2.19 -20.84 -7.86
N LEU A 258 2.63 -21.07 -9.10
CA LEU A 258 2.93 -19.98 -10.05
C LEU A 258 1.66 -19.32 -10.61
N GLY A 259 0.49 -19.94 -10.45
CA GLY A 259 -0.77 -19.41 -10.96
C GLY A 259 -1.26 -18.20 -10.17
N ILE A 260 -1.70 -17.15 -10.86
CA ILE A 260 -2.41 -16.03 -10.27
C ILE A 260 -3.89 -16.39 -10.18
N ILE A 261 -4.23 -17.37 -9.34
CA ILE A 261 -5.62 -17.82 -9.21
C ILE A 261 -6.22 -17.10 -8.00
N CYS A 262 -6.94 -16.01 -8.30
CA CYS A 262 -7.72 -15.27 -7.33
C CYS A 262 -9.15 -15.10 -7.85
N ILE A 263 -9.86 -16.23 -7.96
CA ILE A 263 -11.28 -16.25 -8.28
C ILE A 263 -12.01 -16.79 -7.03
N HIS A 264 -13.25 -16.35 -6.84
CA HIS A 264 -14.12 -16.74 -5.72
C HIS A 264 -13.97 -18.23 -5.35
N SER A 265 -13.85 -18.49 -4.05
CA SER A 265 -13.51 -19.80 -3.51
C SER A 265 -14.67 -20.79 -3.65
N ASP A 266 -14.60 -21.66 -4.66
CA ASP A 266 -15.25 -22.96 -4.57
C ASP A 266 -14.40 -23.96 -3.75
N ALA A 267 -13.28 -23.52 -3.18
CA ALA A 267 -12.36 -24.32 -2.37
C ALA A 267 -12.38 -23.92 -0.89
N ALA A 268 -12.27 -24.91 -0.01
CA ALA A 268 -12.44 -24.90 1.45
C ALA A 268 -11.47 -24.02 2.28
N GLY A 269 -11.31 -22.73 1.94
CA GLY A 269 -10.66 -21.69 2.76
C GLY A 269 -11.69 -20.77 3.43
N PRO A 270 -11.30 -19.93 4.42
CA PRO A 270 -12.27 -19.17 5.21
C PRO A 270 -12.99 -18.16 4.32
N ALA A 271 -14.27 -18.43 4.07
CA ALA A 271 -15.13 -17.57 3.27
C ALA A 271 -15.32 -16.16 3.88
N HIS A 272 -14.85 -15.92 5.11
CA HIS A 272 -15.02 -14.70 5.90
C HIS A 272 -13.74 -14.33 6.66
N LEU A 273 -13.68 -13.11 7.18
CA LEU A 273 -12.56 -12.64 8.00
C LEU A 273 -12.43 -13.43 9.30
N ILE A 274 -11.19 -13.78 9.65
CA ILE A 274 -10.81 -14.42 10.91
C ILE A 274 -9.78 -13.54 11.61
N ARG A 275 -9.97 -13.31 12.91
CA ARG A 275 -9.06 -12.53 13.75
C ARG A 275 -9.01 -13.16 15.14
N ASN A 276 -7.84 -13.26 15.76
CA ASN A 276 -7.67 -13.75 17.13
C ASN A 276 -6.55 -13.01 17.88
N PRO A 277 -6.68 -11.68 18.08
CA PRO A 277 -5.59 -10.84 18.55
C PRO A 277 -4.95 -11.36 19.85
N GLY A 278 -3.64 -11.62 19.84
CA GLY A 278 -2.88 -12.07 21.00
C GLY A 278 -3.17 -13.50 21.48
N LYS A 279 -4.02 -14.27 20.78
CA LYS A 279 -4.31 -15.67 21.14
C LYS A 279 -3.31 -16.67 20.56
N ASP A 280 -2.43 -16.25 19.67
CA ASP A 280 -1.35 -17.11 19.17
C ASP A 280 -0.37 -17.44 20.32
N PRO A 281 0.07 -18.70 20.50
CA PRO A 281 0.94 -19.07 21.61
C PRO A 281 2.32 -18.38 21.57
N VAL A 282 2.75 -17.93 20.39
CA VAL A 282 4.03 -17.27 20.12
C VAL A 282 3.85 -15.75 20.04
N TYR A 283 2.84 -15.27 19.31
CA TYR A 283 2.68 -13.84 18.99
C TYR A 283 1.60 -13.17 19.86
N LYS A 284 1.91 -12.98 21.15
CA LYS A 284 0.94 -12.54 22.18
C LYS A 284 0.86 -11.03 22.39
N THR A 285 1.85 -10.28 21.93
CA THR A 285 2.01 -8.86 22.24
C THR A 285 2.14 -8.02 20.97
N LEU A 286 1.81 -6.74 21.10
CA LEU A 286 2.13 -5.71 20.11
C LEU A 286 3.55 -5.16 20.34
N PRO A 287 4.19 -4.59 19.32
CA PRO A 287 5.50 -3.95 19.51
C PRO A 287 5.38 -2.66 20.35
N THR A 288 6.49 -2.26 21.00
CA THR A 288 6.49 -1.16 21.97
C THR A 288 6.92 0.18 21.36
N ALA A 289 6.71 1.27 22.10
CA ALA A 289 7.27 2.57 21.72
C ALA A 289 8.81 2.55 21.68
N ALA A 290 9.47 1.75 22.53
CA ALA A 290 10.92 1.62 22.51
C ALA A 290 11.41 0.82 21.29
N ASP A 291 10.63 -0.16 20.81
CA ASP A 291 10.92 -0.83 19.54
C ASP A 291 10.88 0.16 18.35
N VAL A 292 9.91 1.09 18.36
CA VAL A 292 9.86 2.18 17.39
C VAL A 292 11.10 3.06 17.50
N GLU A 293 11.44 3.57 18.69
CA GLU A 293 12.59 4.48 18.84
C GLU A 293 13.93 3.82 18.46
N ASP A 294 14.15 2.53 18.79
CA ASP A 294 15.33 1.76 18.34
C ASP A 294 15.37 1.63 16.81
N THR A 295 14.23 1.39 16.19
CA THR A 295 14.11 1.32 14.72
C THR A 295 14.44 2.69 14.10
N MET A 296 13.84 3.77 14.62
CA MET A 296 14.03 5.14 14.12
C MET A 296 15.48 5.64 14.24
N ALA A 297 16.26 5.10 15.18
CA ALA A 297 17.68 5.44 15.35
C ALA A 297 18.61 4.78 14.31
N THR A 298 18.08 3.95 13.41
CA THR A 298 18.90 3.24 12.42
C THR A 298 19.27 4.15 11.26
N LEU A 299 20.57 4.34 11.02
CA LEU A 299 21.09 5.36 10.10
C LEU A 299 20.86 5.06 8.62
N LEU A 300 20.99 3.79 8.22
CA LEU A 300 20.95 3.38 6.82
C LEU A 300 19.55 2.88 6.46
N PHE A 301 19.05 3.30 5.30
CA PHE A 301 17.74 2.84 4.80
C PHE A 301 17.72 1.32 4.65
N ASP A 302 18.73 0.76 3.98
CA ASP A 302 18.92 -0.67 3.86
C ASP A 302 20.41 -1.02 3.71
N THR A 303 20.77 -2.28 3.90
CA THR A 303 22.15 -2.76 3.86
C THR A 303 22.25 -4.08 3.10
N PRO A 304 23.41 -4.41 2.50
CA PRO A 304 23.64 -5.73 1.90
C PRO A 304 23.32 -6.88 2.87
N PRO A 305 22.73 -7.99 2.41
CA PRO A 305 22.44 -8.32 1.00
C PRO A 305 21.08 -7.79 0.48
N TYR A 306 20.46 -6.84 1.18
CA TYR A 306 19.16 -6.22 0.81
C TYR A 306 17.99 -7.20 0.81
N ASP A 307 18.01 -8.13 1.76
CA ASP A 307 16.93 -9.08 2.01
C ASP A 307 16.54 -9.12 3.50
N LYS A 308 15.75 -10.14 3.90
CA LYS A 308 15.32 -10.35 5.30
C LYS A 308 16.47 -10.57 6.32
N THR A 309 17.69 -10.84 5.85
CA THR A 309 18.88 -11.08 6.69
C THR A 309 19.74 -9.83 6.92
N SER A 310 19.39 -8.72 6.27
CA SER A 310 20.10 -7.44 6.36
C SER A 310 20.16 -6.94 7.81
N ARG A 311 21.31 -6.37 8.21
CA ARG A 311 21.55 -5.87 9.57
C ARG A 311 21.89 -4.39 9.55
N ASN A 312 21.58 -3.67 10.63
CA ASN A 312 21.66 -2.22 10.68
C ASN A 312 20.87 -1.57 9.53
N SER A 313 19.72 -2.18 9.18
CA SER A 313 18.86 -1.75 8.08
C SER A 313 17.55 -1.23 8.64
N PHE A 314 17.26 0.07 8.43
CA PHE A 314 16.00 0.66 8.86
C PHE A 314 14.81 -0.07 8.24
N ARG A 315 14.87 -0.36 6.94
CA ARG A 315 13.85 -1.14 6.23
C ARG A 315 13.64 -2.49 6.89
N ASN A 316 14.71 -3.25 7.16
CA ASN A 316 14.60 -4.61 7.69
C ASN A 316 14.11 -4.65 9.15
N LYS A 317 14.49 -3.65 9.97
CA LYS A 317 13.93 -3.47 11.32
C LYS A 317 12.47 -3.08 11.29
N LEU A 318 12.09 -2.09 10.47
CA LEU A 318 10.71 -1.62 10.37
C LEU A 318 9.79 -2.72 9.84
N GLU A 319 10.23 -3.46 8.83
CA GLU A 319 9.52 -4.63 8.30
C GLU A 319 9.36 -5.73 9.36
N GLY A 320 10.35 -5.88 10.24
CA GLY A 320 10.29 -6.75 11.41
C GLY A 320 11.05 -8.06 11.27
N PHE A 321 12.13 -8.09 10.49
CA PHE A 321 13.06 -9.23 10.39
C PHE A 321 14.35 -9.01 11.18
N GLU A 322 14.80 -7.77 11.34
CA GLU A 322 15.84 -7.40 12.31
C GLU A 322 15.16 -6.89 13.58
N PHE A 323 15.49 -7.45 14.75
CA PHE A 323 14.70 -7.22 15.96
C PHE A 323 15.24 -6.04 16.77
N PRO A 324 14.42 -5.01 17.02
CA PRO A 324 14.73 -3.95 17.97
C PRO A 324 14.74 -4.48 19.42
N SER A 325 15.21 -3.65 20.33
CA SER A 325 15.68 -4.10 21.64
C SER A 325 14.64 -4.79 22.54
N ASP A 326 13.39 -4.32 22.60
CA ASP A 326 12.35 -4.98 23.43
C ASP A 326 11.84 -6.26 22.78
N SER A 327 11.82 -6.32 21.45
CA SER A 327 11.40 -7.48 20.68
C SER A 327 12.48 -8.56 20.50
N ARG A 328 13.70 -8.40 21.04
CA ARG A 328 14.84 -9.34 20.83
C ARG A 328 14.54 -10.80 21.20
N ASN A 329 13.67 -11.02 22.18
CA ASN A 329 13.30 -12.36 22.66
C ASN A 329 11.99 -12.89 22.03
N LEU A 330 11.40 -12.17 21.09
CA LEU A 330 10.20 -12.58 20.37
C LEU A 330 10.56 -13.36 19.09
N ASN A 331 9.56 -13.71 18.29
CA ASN A 331 9.72 -14.40 17.00
C ASN A 331 9.41 -13.51 15.79
N ALA A 332 8.92 -12.29 16.04
CA ALA A 332 8.68 -11.25 15.07
C ALA A 332 8.76 -9.90 15.79
N SER A 333 8.97 -8.82 15.05
CA SER A 333 8.95 -7.46 15.59
C SER A 333 8.19 -6.51 14.66
N MET A 334 7.93 -5.29 15.13
CA MET A 334 7.42 -4.17 14.32
C MET A 334 6.24 -4.56 13.41
N HIS A 335 6.33 -4.29 12.10
CA HIS A 335 5.30 -4.63 11.13
C HIS A 335 4.91 -6.11 11.16
N ASN A 336 5.89 -7.02 11.05
CA ASN A 336 5.65 -8.46 11.04
C ASN A 336 4.94 -8.93 12.32
N LEU A 337 5.29 -8.39 13.48
CA LEU A 337 4.67 -8.78 14.76
C LEU A 337 3.20 -8.38 14.80
N VAL A 338 2.80 -7.22 14.28
CA VAL A 338 1.38 -6.82 14.23
C VAL A 338 0.56 -7.75 13.35
N HIS A 339 1.08 -8.11 12.17
CA HIS A 339 0.44 -9.11 11.30
C HIS A 339 0.24 -10.46 11.99
N ARG A 340 1.26 -10.93 12.72
CA ARG A 340 1.20 -12.19 13.47
C ARG A 340 0.29 -12.11 14.70
N TYR A 341 0.33 -10.99 15.42
CA TYR A 341 -0.47 -10.74 16.62
C TYR A 341 -1.97 -10.84 16.33
N LEU A 342 -2.43 -10.35 15.17
CA LEU A 342 -3.85 -10.42 14.81
C LEU A 342 -4.37 -11.85 14.54
N ASN A 343 -3.48 -12.83 14.38
CA ASN A 343 -3.73 -14.27 14.31
C ASN A 343 -4.99 -14.66 13.51
N GLY A 344 -4.86 -14.68 12.19
CA GLY A 344 -5.96 -14.99 11.29
C GLY A 344 -5.68 -14.51 9.87
N THR A 345 -6.66 -13.85 9.25
CA THR A 345 -6.56 -13.34 7.87
C THR A 345 -5.33 -12.43 7.68
N MET A 346 -5.00 -11.59 8.68
CA MET A 346 -3.82 -10.70 8.68
C MET A 346 -2.47 -11.42 8.78
N SER A 347 -2.43 -12.69 9.17
CA SER A 347 -1.18 -13.39 9.49
C SER A 347 -0.52 -14.07 8.30
N LEU A 348 -1.23 -14.19 7.18
CA LEU A 348 -0.72 -14.74 5.94
C LEU A 348 -0.44 -13.60 4.95
N VAL A 349 0.82 -13.46 4.57
CA VAL A 349 1.31 -12.33 3.76
C VAL A 349 0.44 -12.08 2.52
N PRO A 350 0.16 -13.04 1.62
CA PRO A 350 -0.62 -12.75 0.41
C PRO A 350 -2.10 -12.43 0.64
N THR A 351 -2.66 -12.78 1.79
CA THR A 351 -4.10 -12.61 2.05
C THR A 351 -4.41 -11.51 3.07
N ALA A 352 -3.38 -10.92 3.67
CA ALA A 352 -3.51 -10.00 4.81
C ALA A 352 -4.40 -8.79 4.49
N ALA A 353 -4.30 -8.25 3.28
CA ALA A 353 -5.07 -7.09 2.82
C ALA A 353 -6.60 -7.31 2.83
N ASN A 354 -7.09 -8.55 2.93
CA ASN A 354 -8.52 -8.82 3.10
C ASN A 354 -9.09 -8.18 4.39
N ASP A 355 -8.30 -8.13 5.47
CA ASP A 355 -8.71 -7.45 6.71
C ASP A 355 -8.46 -5.94 6.58
N PRO A 356 -9.47 -5.08 6.77
CA PRO A 356 -9.33 -3.62 6.66
C PRO A 356 -8.36 -3.00 7.67
N ILE A 357 -8.04 -3.68 8.79
CA ILE A 357 -6.99 -3.21 9.71
C ILE A 357 -5.63 -3.07 9.00
N PHE A 358 -5.40 -3.84 7.92
CA PHE A 358 -4.20 -3.72 7.10
C PHE A 358 -3.91 -2.27 6.69
N MET A 359 -4.91 -1.53 6.20
CA MET A 359 -4.72 -0.17 5.69
C MET A 359 -4.20 0.76 6.79
N LEU A 360 -4.75 0.64 8.01
CA LEU A 360 -4.39 1.48 9.14
C LEU A 360 -3.01 1.11 9.69
N HIS A 361 -2.71 -0.20 9.72
CA HIS A 361 -1.39 -0.69 10.08
C HIS A 361 -0.32 -0.12 9.15
N HIS A 362 -0.51 -0.26 7.83
CA HIS A 362 0.44 0.26 6.85
C HIS A 362 0.47 1.78 6.78
N SER A 363 -0.63 2.47 7.09
CA SER A 363 -0.63 3.94 7.24
C SER A 363 0.27 4.38 8.40
N PHE A 364 0.36 3.61 9.49
CA PHE A 364 1.32 3.88 10.56
C PHE A 364 2.77 3.54 10.16
N ILE A 365 2.98 2.45 9.40
CA ILE A 365 4.31 2.15 8.83
C ILE A 365 4.78 3.30 7.90
N ASP A 366 3.89 3.85 7.08
CA ASP A 366 4.18 5.00 6.23
C ASP A 366 4.45 6.29 7.03
N LYS A 367 3.77 6.50 8.17
CA LYS A 367 4.08 7.58 9.12
C LYS A 367 5.51 7.44 9.66
N LEU A 368 5.91 6.24 10.05
CA LEU A 368 7.26 5.98 10.56
C LEU A 368 8.34 6.19 9.49
N LEU A 369 8.07 5.80 8.24
CA LEU A 369 8.95 6.14 7.10
C LEU A 369 9.14 7.64 6.95
N GLU A 370 8.05 8.41 6.96
CA GLU A 370 8.12 9.85 6.82
C GLU A 370 8.95 10.50 7.94
N ARG A 371 8.70 10.11 9.20
CA ARG A 371 9.49 10.58 10.35
C ARG A 371 10.97 10.22 10.19
N TRP A 372 11.28 9.07 9.60
CA TRP A 372 12.66 8.64 9.39
C TRP A 372 13.34 9.46 8.30
N LEU A 373 12.69 9.65 7.15
CA LEU A 373 13.20 10.45 6.04
C LEU A 373 13.49 11.91 6.45
N GLN A 374 12.65 12.50 7.29
CA GLN A 374 12.85 13.86 7.82
C GLN A 374 14.15 14.02 8.62
N ASN A 375 14.63 12.94 9.25
CA ASN A 375 15.86 12.93 10.05
C ASN A 375 17.08 12.37 9.31
N HIS A 376 16.90 11.88 8.07
CA HIS A 376 17.92 11.17 7.30
C HIS A 376 17.98 11.70 5.85
N SER A 377 18.19 13.02 5.69
CA SER A 377 18.24 13.67 4.37
C SER A 377 19.32 13.12 3.43
N GLU A 378 20.41 12.59 4.00
CA GLU A 378 21.54 12.00 3.27
C GLU A 378 21.33 10.52 2.89
N ALA A 379 20.21 9.92 3.29
CA ALA A 379 19.93 8.54 2.92
C ALA A 379 19.65 8.40 1.42
N ALA A 380 19.99 7.22 0.88
CA ALA A 380 19.69 6.86 -0.50
C ALA A 380 19.01 5.49 -0.58
N TYR A 381 18.13 5.34 -1.57
CA TYR A 381 17.64 4.03 -1.98
C TYR A 381 18.80 3.21 -2.55
N PRO A 382 18.94 1.91 -2.21
CA PRO A 382 20.06 1.12 -2.67
C PRO A 382 20.06 0.94 -4.19
N ASP A 383 21.18 1.29 -4.81
CA ASP A 383 21.48 1.01 -6.22
C ASP A 383 22.61 -0.01 -6.27
N SER A 384 22.24 -1.30 -6.29
CA SER A 384 23.18 -2.41 -6.24
C SER A 384 22.61 -3.63 -6.95
N ASP A 385 23.48 -4.40 -7.60
CA ASP A 385 23.11 -5.66 -8.24
C ASP A 385 22.69 -6.76 -7.26
N GLN A 386 23.04 -6.60 -5.97
CA GLN A 386 22.58 -7.49 -4.90
C GLN A 386 21.08 -7.30 -4.58
N VAL A 387 20.51 -6.14 -4.94
CA VAL A 387 19.07 -5.92 -4.80
C VAL A 387 18.34 -6.76 -5.84
N HIS A 388 17.32 -7.50 -5.39
CA HIS A 388 16.47 -8.29 -6.27
C HIS A 388 15.98 -7.43 -7.45
N PRO A 389 16.05 -7.91 -8.71
CA PRO A 389 15.79 -7.08 -9.90
C PRO A 389 14.48 -6.28 -9.86
N ALA A 390 13.40 -6.87 -9.35
CA ALA A 390 12.09 -6.19 -9.23
C ALA A 390 12.05 -5.08 -8.17
N GLN A 391 12.99 -5.07 -7.23
CA GLN A 391 13.07 -4.12 -6.11
C GLN A 391 14.18 -3.07 -6.29
N ARG A 392 14.89 -3.09 -7.42
CA ARG A 392 15.91 -2.08 -7.74
C ARG A 392 15.27 -0.70 -7.87
N ALA A 393 16.03 0.36 -7.60
CA ALA A 393 15.55 1.74 -7.59
C ALA A 393 14.70 2.08 -8.83
N GLN A 394 15.21 1.76 -10.03
CA GLN A 394 14.60 2.05 -11.33
C GLN A 394 13.62 0.98 -11.84
N ALA A 395 13.46 -0.13 -11.12
CA ALA A 395 12.50 -1.15 -11.49
C ALA A 395 11.07 -0.67 -11.17
N TYR A 396 10.13 -0.96 -12.05
CA TYR A 396 8.72 -0.61 -11.85
C TYR A 396 8.05 -1.56 -10.86
N MET A 397 7.32 -0.99 -9.92
CA MET A 397 6.54 -1.72 -8.91
C MET A 397 5.34 -2.41 -9.57
N ALA A 398 5.38 -3.73 -9.64
CA ALA A 398 4.20 -4.51 -10.05
C ALA A 398 3.11 -4.45 -8.95
N PRO A 399 1.81 -4.48 -9.29
CA PRO A 399 1.21 -4.38 -10.63
C PRO A 399 0.71 -2.95 -10.95
N PHE A 400 1.38 -1.90 -10.47
CA PHE A 400 0.80 -0.55 -10.56
C PHE A 400 0.71 -0.04 -12.00
N PHE A 401 -0.44 0.56 -12.30
CA PHE A 401 -0.63 1.51 -13.39
C PHE A 401 -1.20 2.82 -12.81
N PRO A 402 -0.71 3.99 -13.23
CA PRO A 402 0.44 4.19 -14.11
C PRO A 402 1.75 3.70 -13.48
N LEU A 403 2.77 3.54 -14.32
CA LEU A 403 4.05 2.96 -13.87
C LEU A 403 4.72 3.84 -12.83
N ARG A 404 5.27 3.20 -11.79
CA ARG A 404 6.02 3.82 -10.70
C ARG A 404 7.26 3.00 -10.40
N THR A 405 8.43 3.62 -10.42
CA THR A 405 9.67 2.96 -10.00
C THR A 405 9.73 2.89 -8.47
N ASN A 406 10.49 1.95 -7.91
CA ASN A 406 10.63 1.82 -6.45
C ASN A 406 11.13 3.11 -5.79
N ASN A 407 11.99 3.89 -6.47
CA ASN A 407 12.48 5.17 -5.98
C ASN A 407 11.64 6.39 -6.42
N TYR A 408 10.47 6.22 -7.06
CA TYR A 408 9.70 7.33 -7.65
C TYR A 408 9.34 8.42 -6.64
N PHE A 409 9.00 8.00 -5.41
CA PHE A 409 8.70 8.88 -4.29
C PHE A 409 9.88 9.07 -3.33
N TRP A 410 11.06 8.59 -3.68
CA TRP A 410 12.27 8.93 -2.94
C TRP A 410 12.52 10.44 -3.04
N GLY A 411 12.85 11.08 -1.92
CA GLY A 411 13.05 12.54 -1.86
C GLY A 411 11.77 13.37 -1.99
N ARG A 412 10.58 12.75 -1.93
CA ARG A 412 9.31 13.46 -1.84
C ARG A 412 8.69 13.24 -0.46
N ASP A 413 8.65 14.30 0.33
CA ASP A 413 7.95 14.29 1.62
C ASP A 413 6.44 14.12 1.42
N THR A 414 5.77 13.64 2.46
CA THR A 414 4.30 13.44 2.40
C THR A 414 3.54 14.73 2.08
N GLN A 415 4.03 15.88 2.57
CA GLN A 415 3.44 17.20 2.33
C GLN A 415 3.34 17.53 0.83
N SER A 416 4.39 17.21 0.07
CA SER A 416 4.45 17.37 -1.39
C SER A 416 3.48 16.44 -2.10
N LEU A 417 3.26 15.24 -1.54
CA LEU A 417 2.28 14.25 -2.00
C LEU A 417 0.84 14.57 -1.58
N GLY A 418 0.62 15.67 -0.85
CA GLY A 418 -0.72 16.12 -0.47
C GLY A 418 -1.31 15.46 0.76
N TYR A 419 -0.47 14.95 1.65
CA TYR A 419 -0.94 14.50 2.95
C TYR A 419 0.10 14.74 4.05
N SER A 420 -0.35 14.83 5.28
CA SER A 420 0.53 14.81 6.45
C SER A 420 -0.06 13.89 7.51
N TYR A 421 0.72 13.60 8.55
CA TYR A 421 0.24 12.86 9.71
C TYR A 421 0.05 13.82 10.88
N LYS A 422 -1.16 13.82 11.45
CA LYS A 422 -1.39 14.46 12.74
C LYS A 422 -0.69 13.66 13.82
N GLU A 423 -0.13 14.32 14.82
CA GLU A 423 0.22 13.62 16.06
C GLU A 423 -1.02 13.29 16.88
N HIS A 424 -0.96 12.19 17.61
CA HIS A 424 -2.07 11.76 18.46
C HIS A 424 -2.39 12.86 19.49
N SER A 425 -3.68 13.13 19.70
CA SER A 425 -4.17 14.20 20.59
C SER A 425 -3.64 14.08 22.03
N LEU A 426 -3.60 12.86 22.56
CA LEU A 426 -3.01 12.51 23.85
C LEU A 426 -1.51 12.14 23.72
N PRO A 427 -0.62 12.70 24.57
CA PRO A 427 0.79 12.27 24.61
C PRO A 427 0.91 10.79 25.03
N CYS A 428 1.95 10.09 24.55
CA CYS A 428 2.25 8.73 25.00
C CYS A 428 2.57 8.75 26.51
N SER A 429 2.02 7.79 27.27
CA SER A 429 2.15 7.67 28.73
C SER A 429 3.58 7.40 29.24
N GLY A 430 4.60 7.52 28.40
CA GLY A 430 6.01 7.25 28.71
C GLY A 430 6.98 8.41 28.40
N THR A 431 6.52 9.51 27.80
CA THR A 431 7.36 10.70 27.56
C THR A 431 7.05 11.77 28.60
N MET A 432 7.66 11.66 29.78
CA MET A 432 7.83 12.85 30.63
C MET A 432 8.70 13.86 29.89
N ASN A 433 8.09 14.96 29.46
CA ASN A 433 8.65 16.29 29.20
C ASN A 433 10.18 16.39 29.00
N SER A 434 10.61 16.41 27.75
CA SER A 434 11.86 17.08 27.33
C SER A 434 11.57 18.41 26.60
N GLY A 435 10.59 19.17 27.10
CA GLY A 435 10.08 20.36 26.42
C GLY A 435 9.62 21.48 27.36
N ALA A 436 10.32 21.72 28.47
CA ALA A 436 10.09 22.92 29.29
C ALA A 436 11.39 23.42 29.92
N ARG A 437 12.31 23.95 29.10
CA ARG A 437 13.24 24.97 29.59
C ARG A 437 12.69 26.33 29.21
N GLN A 438 12.16 26.99 30.22
CA GLN A 438 11.70 28.37 30.22
C GLN A 438 12.70 29.29 29.48
N ALA A 439 12.19 30.00 28.48
CA ALA A 439 12.76 31.25 28.04
C ALA A 439 12.57 32.30 29.15
N ALA A 440 13.47 32.29 30.13
CA ALA A 440 13.62 33.41 31.06
C ALA A 440 14.53 34.46 30.40
N GLY A 441 13.95 35.61 30.09
CA GLY A 441 14.61 36.71 29.41
C GLY A 441 15.88 37.19 30.12
N ARG A 442 16.91 37.47 29.34
CA ARG A 442 18.01 38.36 29.74
C ARG A 442 17.77 39.72 29.09
N ASN A 443 17.27 40.65 29.88
CA ASN A 443 17.31 42.07 29.54
C ASN A 443 18.26 42.78 30.51
N ASN A 444 19.28 43.42 29.93
CA ASN A 444 20.12 44.52 30.41
C ASN A 444 20.90 44.44 31.75
N SER A 445 22.23 44.55 31.63
CA SER A 445 22.89 45.80 32.07
C SER A 445 24.21 46.01 31.32
N LYS A 446 24.23 47.05 30.48
CA LYS A 446 25.47 47.75 30.09
C LYS A 446 25.98 48.50 31.31
N LYS A 447 27.22 48.27 31.71
CA LYS A 447 27.99 49.20 32.55
C LYS A 447 29.19 49.68 31.73
N ASN A 448 29.19 50.99 31.51
CA ASN A 448 30.33 51.79 31.05
C ASN A 448 31.53 51.59 31.96
N VAL A 449 32.73 51.51 31.37
CA VAL A 449 33.92 52.20 31.88
C VAL A 449 34.74 52.67 30.68
N ASN A 450 34.87 53.99 30.55
CA ASN A 450 35.91 54.68 29.78
C ASN A 450 37.22 54.62 30.58
N ILE A 451 38.34 54.34 29.92
CA ILE A 451 39.53 55.20 29.72
C ILE A 451 40.48 54.41 28.83
#